data_AF-M7T4N0-F1
#
_entry.id   AF-M7T4N0-F1
#
_cell.length_a   1.000
_cell.length_b   1.000
_cell.length_c   1.000
_cell.angle_alpha   90.00
_cell.angle_beta   90.00
_cell.angle_gamma   90.00
#
_symmetry.space_group_name_H-M   'P 1'
#
loop_
_entity.id
_entity.type
_entity.pdbx_description
1 polymer ?
#
loop_
_entity_poly.entity_id
_entity_poly.type
_entity_poly.pdbx_seq_one_letter_code
_entity_poly.pdbx_strand_id
1 'polypeptide(L)'
;MSLKIKLVDLLLKGEVKMVTFERLFDNYVARSKLLLNSRSEMLVRVRFDLESREKALNEAKIGLEELGIRRSIGDVSEEEYRAKSPGFEWDIGQYRDDVDYKRAEIEYLENLTELLSREELEDLREKGESSHETIETLVDSGVMSSEMSERIKKIIEESLTCLKA
;
A
#
# COMPACT_ATOMS: atom_id res chain seq x y z
N MET A 1 -0.07 -11.55 -3.96
CA MET A 1 -1.51 -11.83 -4.10
C MET A 1 -1.79 -12.63 -5.36
N SER A 2 -1.29 -12.20 -6.51
CA SER A 2 -1.35 -12.93 -7.79
C SER A 2 -0.90 -14.40 -7.73
N LEU A 3 0.20 -14.72 -7.05
CA LEU A 3 0.72 -16.09 -6.95
C LEU A 3 -0.25 -17.08 -6.28
N LYS A 4 -1.08 -16.62 -5.33
CA LYS A 4 -2.06 -17.49 -4.66
C LYS A 4 -3.18 -17.89 -5.62
N ILE A 5 -3.72 -16.91 -6.36
CA ILE A 5 -4.75 -17.14 -7.39
C ILE A 5 -4.20 -18.02 -8.51
N LYS A 6 -2.99 -17.72 -9.02
CA LYS A 6 -2.34 -18.53 -10.06
C LYS A 6 -2.10 -19.98 -9.59
N LEU A 7 -1.71 -20.18 -8.32
CA LEU A 7 -1.52 -21.53 -7.78
C LEU A 7 -2.84 -22.30 -7.64
N VAL A 8 -3.93 -21.63 -7.24
CA VAL A 8 -5.27 -22.22 -7.22
C VAL A 8 -5.69 -22.63 -8.63
N ASP A 9 -5.54 -21.75 -9.62
CA ASP A 9 -5.86 -22.05 -11.03
C ASP A 9 -5.15 -23.32 -11.53
N LEU A 10 -3.86 -23.49 -11.20
CA LEU A 10 -3.11 -24.73 -11.52
C LEU A 10 -3.70 -25.98 -10.85
N LEU A 11 -4.20 -25.86 -9.61
CA LEU A 11 -4.85 -26.98 -8.92
C LEU A 11 -6.16 -27.34 -9.61
N LEU A 12 -6.97 -26.34 -9.96
CA LEU A 12 -8.28 -26.53 -10.60
C LEU A 12 -8.15 -27.15 -12.00
N LYS A 13 -7.06 -26.85 -12.71
CA LYS A 13 -6.73 -27.47 -14.00
C LYS A 13 -6.11 -28.87 -13.88
N GLY A 14 -5.88 -29.36 -12.66
CA GLY A 14 -5.24 -30.65 -12.42
C GLY A 14 -3.75 -30.68 -12.75
N GLU A 15 -3.12 -29.52 -12.93
CA GLU A 15 -1.70 -29.39 -13.29
C GLU A 15 -0.76 -29.59 -12.08
N VAL A 16 -1.29 -29.47 -10.87
CA VAL A 16 -0.55 -29.72 -9.62
C VAL A 16 -1.33 -30.69 -8.72
N LYS A 17 -0.60 -31.63 -8.12
CA LYS A 17 -1.17 -32.56 -7.12
C LYS A 17 -1.42 -31.85 -5.80
N MET A 18 -2.46 -32.28 -5.09
CA MET A 18 -2.89 -31.69 -3.81
C MET A 18 -1.75 -31.50 -2.80
N VAL A 19 -0.94 -32.54 -2.57
CA VAL A 19 0.19 -32.50 -1.62
C VAL A 19 1.24 -31.44 -1.99
N THR A 20 1.49 -31.23 -3.29
CA THR A 20 2.42 -30.20 -3.76
C THR A 20 1.78 -28.81 -3.66
N PHE A 21 0.50 -28.71 -3.99
CA PHE A 21 -0.28 -27.49 -3.85
C PHE A 21 -0.25 -26.98 -2.40
N GLU A 22 -0.59 -27.82 -1.42
CA GLU A 22 -0.69 -27.42 0.00
C GLU A 22 0.62 -26.81 0.51
N ARG A 23 1.76 -27.46 0.21
CA ARG A 23 3.08 -26.97 0.63
C ARG A 23 3.41 -25.60 0.04
N LEU A 24 3.10 -25.37 -1.23
CA LEU A 24 3.33 -24.09 -1.89
C LEU A 24 2.33 -23.03 -1.41
N PHE A 25 1.08 -23.43 -1.22
CA PHE A 25 0.00 -22.57 -0.79
C PHE A 25 0.27 -22.00 0.60
N ASP A 26 0.67 -22.83 1.56
CA ASP A 26 1.04 -22.38 2.91
C ASP A 26 2.20 -21.39 2.88
N ASN A 27 3.23 -21.67 2.08
CA ASN A 27 4.37 -20.78 1.93
C ASN A 27 3.96 -19.41 1.35
N TYR A 28 3.14 -19.40 0.29
CA TYR A 28 2.67 -18.18 -0.33
C TYR A 28 1.71 -17.39 0.55
N VAL A 29 0.86 -18.07 1.34
CA VAL A 29 0.00 -17.41 2.33
C VAL A 29 0.86 -16.75 3.41
N ALA A 30 1.83 -17.47 3.99
CA ALA A 30 2.71 -16.92 5.03
C ALA A 30 3.53 -15.73 4.50
N ARG A 31 4.16 -15.88 3.32
CA ARG A 31 4.94 -14.81 2.69
C ARG A 31 4.08 -13.58 2.38
N SER A 32 2.87 -13.77 1.87
CA SER A 32 1.96 -12.67 1.60
C SER A 32 1.60 -11.90 2.87
N LYS A 33 1.34 -12.59 3.98
CA LYS A 33 1.05 -11.94 5.28
C LYS A 33 2.24 -11.11 5.77
N LEU A 34 3.45 -11.66 5.71
CA LEU A 34 4.67 -10.94 6.11
C LEU A 34 4.86 -9.65 5.32
N LEU A 35 4.71 -9.70 3.99
CA LEU A 35 4.86 -8.53 3.12
C LEU A 35 3.77 -7.49 3.39
N LEU A 36 2.52 -7.91 3.56
CA LEU A 36 1.41 -7.00 3.86
C LEU A 36 1.58 -6.34 5.24
N ASN A 37 2.04 -7.08 6.25
CA ASN A 37 2.32 -6.52 7.57
C ASN A 37 3.45 -5.50 7.51
N SER A 38 4.56 -5.83 6.85
CA SER A 38 5.68 -4.90 6.65
C SER A 38 5.24 -3.64 5.93
N ARG A 39 4.39 -3.75 4.88
CA ARG A 39 3.81 -2.60 4.19
C ARG A 39 2.97 -1.74 5.11
N SER A 40 2.08 -2.34 5.90
CA SER A 40 1.24 -1.63 6.87
C SER A 40 2.09 -0.88 7.92
N GLU A 41 3.15 -1.50 8.43
CA GLU A 41 4.08 -0.85 9.36
C GLU A 41 4.80 0.33 8.70
N MET A 42 5.21 0.21 7.44
CA MET A 42 5.82 1.32 6.69
C MET A 42 4.83 2.46 6.48
N LEU A 43 3.59 2.17 6.07
CA LEU A 43 2.54 3.17 5.91
C LEU A 43 2.27 3.95 7.20
N VAL A 44 2.21 3.28 8.34
CA VAL A 44 2.03 3.95 9.65
C VAL A 44 3.18 4.92 9.91
N ARG A 45 4.43 4.52 9.68
CA ARG A 45 5.60 5.38 9.89
C ARG A 45 5.61 6.56 8.93
N VAL A 46 5.42 6.33 7.64
CA VAL A 46 5.44 7.39 6.62
C VAL A 46 4.33 8.41 6.85
N ARG A 47 3.13 7.97 7.28
CA ARG A 47 2.02 8.88 7.64
C ARG A 47 2.33 9.72 8.87
N PHE A 48 2.94 9.11 9.89
CA PHE A 48 3.38 9.85 11.09
C PHE A 48 4.44 10.91 10.73
N ASP A 49 5.42 10.53 9.90
CA ASP A 49 6.45 11.45 9.43
C ASP A 49 5.83 12.58 8.58
N LEU A 50 4.89 12.26 7.69
CA LEU A 50 4.17 13.23 6.88
C LEU A 50 3.46 14.28 7.75
N GLU A 51 2.70 13.84 8.76
CA GLU A 51 2.00 14.75 9.67
C GLU A 51 2.98 15.69 10.39
N SER A 52 4.10 15.15 10.88
CA SER A 52 5.15 15.96 11.50
C SER A 52 5.75 16.99 10.53
N ARG A 53 5.94 16.63 9.26
CA ARG A 53 6.51 17.54 8.23
C ARG A 53 5.52 18.59 7.78
N GLU A 54 4.24 18.24 7.62
CA GLU A 54 3.18 19.20 7.33
C GLU A 54 3.04 20.24 8.44
N LYS A 55 3.14 19.81 9.70
CA LYS A 55 3.16 20.73 10.85
C LYS A 55 4.35 21.69 10.79
N ALA A 56 5.57 21.17 10.59
CA ALA A 56 6.77 21.99 10.48
C ALA A 56 6.71 22.98 9.30
N LEU A 57 6.19 22.54 8.14
CA LEU A 57 5.94 23.40 6.98
C LEU A 57 4.99 24.55 7.33
N ASN A 58 3.90 24.24 8.05
CA ASN A 58 2.92 25.25 8.45
C ASN A 58 3.51 26.25 9.46
N GLU A 59 4.27 25.77 10.44
CA GLU A 59 4.97 26.61 11.42
C GLU A 59 5.98 27.56 10.74
N ALA A 60 6.75 27.08 9.78
CA ALA A 60 7.70 27.92 9.03
C ALA A 60 6.98 29.00 8.19
N LYS A 61 5.85 28.65 7.56
CA LYS A 61 5.01 29.63 6.83
C LYS A 61 4.45 30.70 7.75
N ILE A 62 3.90 30.31 8.91
CA ILE A 62 3.38 31.24 9.92
C ILE A 62 4.50 32.15 10.42
N GLY A 63 5.69 31.59 10.69
CA GLY A 63 6.84 32.38 11.15
C GLY A 63 7.29 33.43 10.13
N LEU A 64 7.31 33.08 8.84
CA LEU A 64 7.62 34.04 7.77
C LEU A 64 6.55 35.13 7.64
N GLU A 65 5.28 34.75 7.73
CA GLU A 65 4.15 35.68 7.70
C GLU A 65 4.21 36.66 8.89
N GLU A 66 4.40 36.16 10.11
CA GLU A 66 4.54 36.96 11.31
C GLU A 66 5.71 37.95 11.19
N LEU A 67 6.87 37.49 10.70
CA LEU A 67 8.04 38.34 10.44
C LEU A 67 7.71 39.46 9.44
N GLY A 68 6.92 39.16 8.41
CA GLY A 68 6.42 40.15 7.43
C GLY A 68 5.47 41.18 8.05
N ILE A 69 4.56 40.76 8.91
CA ILE A 69 3.64 41.66 9.63
C ILE A 69 4.42 42.56 10.57
N ARG A 70 5.35 42.00 11.36
CA ARG A 70 6.19 42.74 12.31
C ARG A 70 7.05 43.79 11.62
N ARG A 71 7.60 43.48 10.44
CA ARG A 71 8.24 44.47 9.58
C ARG A 71 7.28 45.58 9.16
N SER A 72 6.07 45.22 8.73
CA SER A 72 5.08 46.17 8.21
C SER A 72 4.60 47.17 9.25
N ILE A 73 4.54 46.79 10.54
CA ILE A 73 4.17 47.68 11.65
C ILE A 73 5.38 48.39 12.28
N GLY A 74 6.59 48.18 11.76
CA GLY A 74 7.82 48.80 12.25
C GLY A 74 8.41 48.18 13.52
N ASP A 75 7.93 47.01 13.95
CA ASP A 75 8.48 46.25 15.08
C ASP A 75 9.80 45.55 14.72
N VAL A 76 10.00 45.22 13.44
CA VAL A 76 11.23 44.62 12.90
C VAL A 76 11.79 45.52 11.80
N SER A 77 13.11 45.73 11.80
CA SER A 77 13.78 46.53 10.77
C SER A 77 13.86 45.80 9.42
N GLU A 78 14.08 46.56 8.34
CA GLU A 78 14.32 45.99 7.01
C GLU A 78 15.53 45.04 6.99
N GLU A 79 16.61 45.41 7.71
CA GLU A 79 17.84 44.62 7.78
C GLU A 79 17.63 43.32 8.54
N GLU A 80 16.91 43.38 9.67
CA GLU A 80 16.57 42.19 10.45
C GLU A 80 15.66 41.24 9.67
N TYR A 81 14.67 41.78 8.95
CA TYR A 81 13.83 40.99 8.05
C TYR A 81 14.66 40.27 6.99
N ARG A 82 15.53 40.99 6.29
CA ARG A 82 16.39 40.41 5.23
C ARG A 82 17.36 39.36 5.75
N ALA A 83 17.79 39.47 7.00
CA ALA A 83 18.66 38.48 7.63
C ALA A 83 17.89 37.18 7.99
N LYS A 84 16.62 37.30 8.40
CA LYS A 84 15.83 36.17 8.94
C LYS A 84 14.95 35.49 7.90
N SER A 85 14.37 36.23 6.95
CA SER A 85 13.44 35.68 5.95
C SER A 85 14.03 34.52 5.11
N PRO A 86 15.32 34.54 4.70
CA PRO A 86 15.87 33.44 3.90
C PRO A 86 15.89 32.10 4.64
N GLY A 87 16.02 32.12 5.97
CA GLY A 87 15.97 30.90 6.79
C GLY A 87 14.60 30.24 6.72
N PHE A 88 13.54 31.03 6.91
CA PHE A 88 12.17 30.53 6.76
C PHE A 88 11.87 30.08 5.33
N GLU A 89 12.32 30.81 4.31
CA GLU A 89 12.14 30.43 2.91
C GLU A 89 12.81 29.10 2.58
N TRP A 90 14.02 28.88 3.12
CA TRP A 90 14.73 27.60 3.00
C TRP A 90 13.98 26.46 3.70
N ASP A 91 13.56 26.65 4.95
CA ASP A 91 12.78 25.68 5.71
C ASP A 91 11.48 25.31 4.98
N ILE A 92 10.75 26.31 4.46
CA ILE A 92 9.52 26.11 3.69
C ILE A 92 9.79 25.28 2.42
N GLY A 93 10.90 25.53 1.74
CA GLY A 93 11.31 24.74 0.58
C GLY A 93 11.57 23.28 0.96
N GLN A 94 12.43 23.06 1.95
CA GLN A 94 12.79 21.71 2.41
C GLN A 94 11.57 20.92 2.91
N TYR A 95 10.74 21.50 3.77
CA TYR A 95 9.58 20.78 4.28
C TYR A 95 8.53 20.52 3.20
N ARG A 96 8.43 21.35 2.16
CA ARG A 96 7.55 21.08 1.02
C ARG A 96 8.02 19.88 0.23
N ASP A 97 9.31 19.85 -0.11
CA ASP A 97 9.91 18.73 -0.84
C ASP A 97 9.75 17.41 -0.04
N ASP A 98 9.97 17.45 1.28
CA ASP A 98 9.75 16.31 2.18
C ASP A 98 8.28 15.85 2.18
N VAL A 99 7.33 16.78 2.27
CA VAL A 99 5.89 16.47 2.26
C VAL A 99 5.49 15.82 0.93
N ASP A 100 5.95 16.38 -0.19
CA ASP A 100 5.63 15.85 -1.52
C ASP A 100 6.24 14.45 -1.72
N TYR A 101 7.49 14.25 -1.29
CA TYR A 101 8.13 12.94 -1.30
C TYR A 101 7.36 11.91 -0.46
N LYS A 102 6.95 12.28 0.76
CA LYS A 102 6.23 11.38 1.66
C LYS A 102 4.84 11.02 1.15
N ARG A 103 4.15 11.95 0.48
CA ARG A 103 2.86 11.66 -0.18
C ARG A 103 3.03 10.67 -1.32
N ALA A 104 4.05 10.85 -2.16
CA ALA A 104 4.36 9.89 -3.24
C ALA A 104 4.75 8.51 -2.68
N GLU A 105 5.49 8.46 -1.56
CA GLU A 105 5.83 7.21 -0.88
C GLU A 105 4.58 6.49 -0.36
N ILE A 106 3.59 7.21 0.19
CA ILE A 106 2.30 6.63 0.60
C ILE A 106 1.54 6.07 -0.60
N GLU A 107 1.42 6.86 -1.67
CA GLU A 107 0.72 6.44 -2.90
C GLU A 107 1.32 5.14 -3.45
N TYR A 108 2.65 5.07 -3.54
CA TYR A 108 3.35 3.86 -3.96
C TYR A 108 3.08 2.65 -3.05
N LEU A 109 3.02 2.85 -1.73
CA LEU A 109 2.76 1.78 -0.77
C LEU A 109 1.28 1.36 -0.74
N GLU A 110 0.36 2.21 -1.18
CA GLU A 110 -1.08 1.92 -1.26
C GLU A 110 -1.45 1.19 -2.55
N ASN A 111 -0.87 1.61 -3.69
CA ASN A 111 -1.22 1.13 -5.02
C ASN A 111 -0.50 -0.18 -5.40
N LEU A 112 -0.93 -1.29 -4.79
CA LEU A 112 -0.45 -2.63 -5.16
C LEU A 112 -0.88 -3.07 -6.57
N THR A 113 -1.95 -2.48 -7.10
CA THR A 113 -2.56 -2.84 -8.39
C THR A 113 -1.86 -2.19 -9.58
N GLU A 114 -1.23 -1.03 -9.41
CA GLU A 114 -0.46 -0.35 -10.47
C GLU A 114 0.79 -1.11 -10.92
N LEU A 115 1.24 -2.07 -10.12
CA LEU A 115 2.35 -2.97 -10.46
C LEU A 115 1.94 -4.07 -11.46
N LEU A 116 0.65 -4.19 -11.77
CA LEU A 116 0.10 -5.17 -12.70
C LEU A 116 -0.51 -4.45 -13.89
N SER A 117 -0.34 -5.02 -15.09
CA SER A 117 -1.07 -4.55 -16.25
C SER A 117 -2.58 -4.77 -16.08
N ARG A 118 -3.40 -3.98 -16.78
CA ARG A 118 -4.86 -4.16 -16.78
C ARG A 118 -5.24 -5.60 -17.18
N GLU A 119 -4.57 -6.15 -18.19
CA GLU A 119 -4.78 -7.53 -18.66
C GLU A 119 -4.48 -8.55 -17.55
N GLU A 120 -3.39 -8.39 -16.81
CA GLU A 120 -3.07 -9.27 -15.67
C GLU A 120 -4.07 -9.14 -14.52
N LEU A 121 -4.59 -7.94 -14.27
CA LEU A 121 -5.63 -7.73 -13.25
C LEU A 121 -6.94 -8.40 -13.64
N GLU A 122 -7.34 -8.29 -14.90
CA GLU A 122 -8.54 -8.93 -15.43
C GLU A 122 -8.41 -10.46 -15.40
N ASP A 123 -7.28 -11.02 -15.88
CA ASP A 123 -7.00 -12.47 -15.82
C ASP A 123 -7.03 -13.01 -14.38
N LEU A 124 -6.46 -12.29 -13.42
CA LEU A 124 -6.49 -12.69 -12.01
C LEU A 124 -7.90 -12.61 -11.41
N ARG A 125 -8.72 -11.64 -11.82
CA ARG A 125 -10.11 -11.54 -11.37
C ARG A 125 -10.94 -12.69 -11.92
N GLU A 126 -10.85 -12.94 -13.22
CA GLU A 126 -11.57 -14.03 -13.88
C GLU A 126 -11.24 -15.38 -13.21
N LYS A 127 -9.95 -15.69 -13.03
CA LYS A 127 -9.50 -16.92 -12.35
C LYS A 127 -10.01 -17.03 -10.91
N GLY A 128 -10.04 -15.92 -10.19
CA GLY A 128 -10.55 -15.89 -8.83
C GLY A 128 -12.05 -16.11 -8.77
N GLU A 129 -12.82 -15.43 -9.62
CA GLU A 129 -14.28 -15.51 -9.62
C GLU A 129 -14.79 -16.85 -10.14
N SER A 130 -14.14 -17.44 -11.15
CA SER A 130 -14.53 -18.74 -11.73
C SER A 130 -14.15 -19.95 -10.86
N SER A 131 -13.35 -19.76 -9.80
CA SER A 131 -12.79 -20.85 -9.02
C SER A 131 -13.79 -21.55 -8.09
N HIS A 132 -14.86 -20.86 -7.67
CA HIS A 132 -15.75 -21.34 -6.62
C HIS A 132 -16.49 -22.64 -6.99
N GLU A 133 -17.01 -22.74 -8.22
CA GLU A 133 -17.74 -23.93 -8.70
C GLU A 133 -16.82 -25.14 -8.86
N THR A 134 -15.59 -24.93 -9.36
CA THR A 134 -14.63 -26.02 -9.54
C THR A 134 -14.11 -26.56 -8.21
N ILE A 135 -13.97 -25.70 -7.19
CA ILE A 135 -13.57 -26.12 -5.84
C ILE A 135 -14.59 -27.10 -5.23
N GLU A 136 -15.89 -26.85 -5.38
CA GLU A 136 -16.94 -27.77 -4.87
C GLU A 136 -16.82 -29.15 -5.51
N THR A 137 -16.58 -29.19 -6.83
CA THR A 137 -16.41 -30.45 -7.57
C THR A 137 -15.20 -31.26 -7.06
N LEU A 138 -14.12 -30.59 -6.62
CA LEU A 138 -12.95 -31.26 -6.03
C LEU A 138 -13.21 -31.81 -4.62
N VAL A 139 -14.14 -31.19 -3.87
CA VAL A 139 -14.60 -31.71 -2.57
C VAL A 139 -15.46 -32.95 -2.79
N ASP A 140 -16.43 -32.87 -3.70
CA ASP A 140 -17.34 -33.98 -4.01
C ASP A 140 -16.60 -35.23 -4.52
N SER A 141 -15.51 -35.03 -5.27
CA SER A 141 -14.65 -36.11 -5.77
C SER A 141 -13.65 -36.64 -4.73
N GLY A 142 -13.62 -36.08 -3.52
CA GLY A 142 -12.74 -36.51 -2.43
C GLY A 142 -11.27 -36.14 -2.60
N VAL A 143 -10.93 -35.32 -3.61
CA VAL A 143 -9.56 -34.83 -3.84
C VAL A 143 -9.16 -33.79 -2.81
N MET A 144 -10.14 -33.05 -2.29
CA MET A 144 -9.96 -31.94 -1.34
C MET A 144 -10.91 -32.09 -0.14
N SER A 145 -10.43 -31.72 1.05
CA SER A 145 -11.29 -31.64 2.23
C SER A 145 -12.12 -30.35 2.23
N SER A 146 -13.29 -30.38 2.88
CA SER A 146 -14.13 -29.18 3.06
C SER A 146 -13.37 -28.05 3.77
N GLU A 147 -12.55 -28.37 4.77
CA GLU A 147 -11.71 -27.39 5.48
C GLU A 147 -10.73 -26.67 4.53
N MET A 148 -10.07 -27.42 3.64
CA MET A 148 -9.14 -26.83 2.69
C MET A 148 -9.87 -26.00 1.62
N SER A 149 -11.05 -26.45 1.17
CA SER A 149 -11.92 -25.68 0.28
C SER A 149 -12.29 -24.32 0.87
N GLU A 150 -12.78 -24.28 2.11
CA GLU A 150 -13.10 -23.03 2.81
C GLU A 150 -11.89 -22.11 2.92
N ARG A 151 -10.73 -22.68 3.25
CA ARG A 151 -9.47 -21.93 3.36
C ARG A 151 -9.04 -21.33 2.02
N ILE A 152 -9.15 -22.08 0.92
CA ILE A 152 -8.82 -21.61 -0.42
C ILE A 152 -9.77 -20.48 -0.84
N LYS A 153 -11.09 -20.67 -0.69
CA LYS A 153 -12.11 -19.65 -1.01
C LYS A 153 -11.86 -18.35 -0.27
N LYS A 154 -11.64 -18.42 1.05
CA LYS A 154 -11.31 -17.24 1.86
C LYS A 154 -10.07 -16.51 1.33
N ILE A 155 -9.01 -17.25 0.98
CA ILE A 155 -7.77 -16.66 0.46
C ILE A 155 -7.99 -16.00 -0.92
N ILE A 156 -8.86 -16.55 -1.76
CA ILE A 156 -9.22 -15.98 -3.05
C ILE A 156 -10.02 -14.69 -2.84
N GLU A 157 -11.02 -14.70 -1.98
CA GLU A 157 -11.82 -13.52 -1.62
C GLU A 157 -10.94 -12.39 -1.05
N GLU A 158 -10.04 -12.71 -0.12
CA GLU A 158 -9.05 -11.76 0.41
C GLU A 158 -8.16 -11.19 -0.70
N SER A 159 -7.72 -12.04 -1.63
CA SER A 159 -6.86 -11.63 -2.74
C SER A 159 -7.61 -10.75 -3.74
N LEU A 160 -8.86 -11.08 -4.06
CA LEU A 160 -9.73 -10.30 -4.94
C LEU A 160 -10.07 -8.94 -4.33
N THR A 161 -10.33 -8.88 -3.02
CA THR A 161 -10.57 -7.60 -2.30
C THR A 161 -9.40 -6.66 -2.46
N CYS A 162 -8.17 -7.18 -2.33
CA CYS A 162 -6.97 -6.37 -2.48
C CYS A 162 -6.63 -6.02 -3.94
N LEU A 163 -7.29 -6.64 -4.93
CA LEU A 163 -7.22 -6.26 -6.35
C LEU A 163 -8.30 -5.24 -6.73
N LYS A 164 -9.21 -4.88 -5.82
CA LYS A 164 -10.26 -3.88 -6.02
C LYS A 164 -9.91 -2.51 -5.41
N ALA A 165 -8.97 -2.49 -4.46
CA ALA A 165 -8.37 -1.29 -3.89
C ALA A 165 -7.32 -0.72 -4.84
#